data_AF-A0A1D7XQ32-F1
#
_entry.id   AF-A0A1D7XQ32-F1
#
_cell.length_a   1.000
_cell.length_b   1.000
_cell.length_c   1.000
_cell.angle_alpha   90.00
_cell.angle_beta   90.00
_cell.angle_gamma   90.00
#
_symmetry.space_group_name_H-M   'P 1'
#
loop_
_entity.id
_entity.type
_entity.pdbx_description
1 polymer ?
#
loop_
_entity_poly.entity_id
_entity_poly.type
_entity_poly.pdbx_seq_one_letter_code
_entity_poly.pdbx_strand_id
1 'polypeptide(L)'
;MKIANTYLFLFFVTISFAQEEVYYEDFESQDIGAKLTSWKGMKFMGWNKSVWKVVEENDNKFGQSSDQQKVFLVKTFDLEAGATYRWSVDTKVVNNGHGWKRSHTLTVTAKGDNDNHKYGFVSVDEPTSNKWNSSTIEFTVLDGKTKVSLQIFRFAEGAIMAVDNYKLTKL
;
A
#
# COMPACT_ATOMS: atom_id res chain seq x y z
N MET A 1 30.91 59.37 16.95
CA MET A 1 30.67 57.91 17.05
C MET A 1 29.26 57.62 16.56
N LYS A 2 29.11 56.87 15.45
CA LYS A 2 27.97 55.98 15.17
C LYS A 2 28.26 55.22 13.87
N ILE A 3 28.55 53.94 14.04
CA ILE A 3 28.77 52.96 12.98
C ILE A 3 27.38 52.51 12.54
N ALA A 4 27.06 52.64 11.25
CA ALA A 4 25.82 52.12 10.69
C ALA A 4 26.01 50.61 10.43
N ASN A 5 25.37 49.79 11.26
CA ASN A 5 25.29 48.35 11.05
C ASN A 5 24.27 48.07 9.93
N THR A 6 24.78 47.71 8.75
CA THR A 6 23.98 47.12 7.68
C THR A 6 23.67 45.67 8.06
N TYR A 7 22.42 45.37 8.38
CA TYR A 7 21.96 44.00 8.61
C TYR A 7 21.77 43.28 7.27
N LEU A 8 22.62 42.29 7.01
CA LEU A 8 22.47 41.34 5.91
C LEU A 8 21.33 40.36 6.28
N PHE A 9 20.16 40.53 5.67
CA PHE A 9 19.06 39.58 5.78
C PHE A 9 19.31 38.38 4.86
N LEU A 10 19.69 37.24 5.43
CA LEU A 10 19.74 35.94 4.74
C LEU A 10 18.31 35.40 4.62
N PHE A 11 17.78 35.37 3.40
CA PHE A 11 16.50 34.75 3.08
C PHE A 11 16.74 33.24 2.85
N PHE A 12 16.38 32.40 3.82
CA PHE A 12 16.30 30.95 3.61
C PHE A 12 14.96 30.64 2.93
N VAL A 13 15.00 30.31 1.63
CA VAL A 13 13.84 29.75 0.94
C VAL A 13 13.82 28.25 1.23
N THR A 14 12.96 27.83 2.16
CA THR A 14 12.59 26.42 2.31
C THR A 14 11.56 26.08 1.24
N ILE A 15 11.97 25.40 0.17
CA ILE A 15 11.03 24.81 -0.79
C ILE A 15 10.46 23.56 -0.11
N SER A 16 9.31 23.70 0.54
CA SER A 16 8.51 22.54 0.94
C SER A 16 7.87 21.98 -0.33
N PHE A 17 8.44 20.90 -0.88
CA PHE A 17 7.70 20.11 -1.86
C PHE A 17 6.48 19.52 -1.14
N ALA A 18 5.29 19.97 -1.51
CA ALA A 18 4.05 19.42 -0.99
C ALA A 18 3.93 17.98 -1.51
N GLN A 19 3.92 17.01 -0.60
CA GLN A 19 3.63 15.62 -0.93
C GLN A 19 2.19 15.53 -1.45
N GLU A 20 2.01 14.98 -2.66
CA GLU A 20 0.69 14.84 -3.29
C GLU A 20 0.11 13.47 -2.95
N GLU A 21 -1.06 13.44 -2.31
CA GLU A 21 -1.78 12.19 -2.09
C GLU A 21 -2.41 11.71 -3.40
N VAL A 22 -1.86 10.64 -3.96
CA VAL A 22 -2.34 10.03 -5.21
C VAL A 22 -3.55 9.15 -4.93
N TYR A 23 -3.55 8.46 -3.78
CA TYR A 23 -4.61 7.57 -3.38
C TYR A 23 -4.56 7.32 -1.88
N TYR A 24 -5.75 7.27 -1.26
CA TYR A 24 -5.93 6.87 0.12
C TYR A 24 -7.22 6.07 0.28
N GLU A 25 -7.15 5.00 1.07
CA GLU A 25 -8.27 4.17 1.44
C GLU A 25 -8.10 3.64 2.87
N ASP A 26 -8.99 4.10 3.75
CA ASP A 26 -9.19 3.64 5.13
C ASP A 26 -10.54 2.94 5.34
N PHE A 27 -11.32 2.73 4.28
CA PHE A 27 -12.59 2.00 4.28
C PHE A 27 -13.72 2.59 5.15
N GLU A 28 -13.49 3.68 5.88
CA GLU A 28 -14.46 4.26 6.83
C GLU A 28 -15.74 4.76 6.13
N SER A 29 -15.59 5.27 4.91
CA SER A 29 -16.69 5.71 4.05
C SER A 29 -17.47 4.58 3.37
N GLN A 30 -17.06 3.32 3.53
CA GLN A 30 -17.67 2.19 2.85
C GLN A 30 -18.70 1.45 3.71
N ASP A 31 -19.65 0.81 3.04
CA ASP A 31 -20.64 -0.06 3.68
C ASP A 31 -20.00 -1.39 4.12
N ILE A 32 -20.36 -1.86 5.30
CA ILE A 32 -19.94 -3.17 5.80
C ILE A 32 -20.42 -4.27 4.83
N GLY A 33 -19.53 -5.19 4.49
CA GLY A 33 -19.81 -6.26 3.52
C GLY A 33 -19.65 -5.85 2.06
N ALA A 34 -19.39 -4.57 1.76
CA ALA A 34 -19.04 -4.14 0.41
C ALA A 34 -17.86 -4.96 -0.11
N LYS A 35 -18.01 -5.54 -1.30
CA LYS A 35 -16.91 -6.26 -1.95
C LYS A 35 -15.81 -5.27 -2.28
N LEU A 36 -14.55 -5.68 -2.21
CA LEU A 36 -13.41 -4.85 -2.59
C LEU A 36 -12.79 -5.29 -3.92
N THR A 37 -12.99 -6.56 -4.30
CA THR A 37 -12.39 -7.17 -5.49
C THR A 37 -13.43 -7.65 -6.50
N SER A 38 -13.23 -7.33 -7.78
CA SER A 38 -13.88 -7.99 -8.92
C SER A 38 -13.05 -7.81 -10.20
N TRP A 39 -13.45 -8.47 -11.29
CA TRP A 39 -12.80 -8.35 -12.60
C TRP A 39 -13.06 -7.01 -13.31
N LYS A 40 -14.08 -6.22 -12.92
CA LYS A 40 -14.42 -4.93 -13.55
C LYS A 40 -14.94 -3.90 -12.53
N GLY A 41 -14.41 -2.68 -12.61
CA GLY A 41 -14.98 -1.49 -11.94
C GLY A 41 -14.75 -1.38 -10.43
N MET A 42 -14.05 -2.32 -9.81
CA MET A 42 -13.76 -2.27 -8.36
C MET A 42 -12.44 -1.57 -8.06
N LYS A 43 -12.34 -1.01 -6.86
CA LYS A 43 -11.15 -0.29 -6.38
C LYS A 43 -9.89 -1.18 -6.37
N PHE A 44 -10.06 -2.48 -6.15
CA PHE A 44 -8.99 -3.48 -6.15
C PHE A 44 -9.32 -4.68 -7.05
N MET A 45 -8.27 -5.37 -7.49
CA MET A 45 -8.34 -6.64 -8.20
C MET A 45 -7.98 -7.78 -7.25
N GLY A 46 -8.75 -8.86 -7.30
CA GLY A 46 -8.52 -10.08 -6.54
C GLY A 46 -8.05 -11.21 -7.44
N TRP A 47 -6.74 -11.29 -7.72
CA TRP A 47 -6.19 -12.41 -8.50
C TRP A 47 -6.39 -13.75 -7.79
N ASN A 48 -6.38 -14.86 -8.52
CA ASN A 48 -6.69 -16.19 -7.98
C ASN A 48 -8.07 -16.27 -7.28
N LYS A 49 -9.06 -15.55 -7.81
CA LYS A 49 -10.42 -15.45 -7.22
C LYS A 49 -10.39 -14.95 -5.77
N SER A 50 -9.45 -14.09 -5.43
CA SER A 50 -9.33 -13.51 -4.09
C SER A 50 -10.55 -12.69 -3.74
N VAL A 51 -11.25 -13.12 -2.70
CA VAL A 51 -12.43 -12.43 -2.19
C VAL A 51 -12.01 -11.52 -1.05
N TRP A 52 -12.38 -10.25 -1.18
CA TRP A 52 -12.19 -9.23 -0.15
C TRP A 52 -13.49 -8.47 0.08
N LYS A 53 -13.74 -8.08 1.31
CA LYS A 53 -14.88 -7.25 1.71
C LYS A 53 -14.49 -6.27 2.80
N VAL A 54 -15.29 -5.23 2.97
CA VAL A 54 -15.22 -4.36 4.15
C VAL A 54 -15.81 -5.10 5.34
N VAL A 55 -15.14 -5.03 6.48
CA VAL A 55 -15.63 -5.49 7.80
C VAL A 55 -15.36 -4.39 8.82
N GLU A 56 -15.94 -4.52 10.01
CA GLU A 56 -15.78 -3.59 11.11
C GLU A 56 -15.42 -4.35 12.39
N GLU A 57 -14.47 -3.83 13.16
CA GLU A 57 -14.08 -4.35 14.47
C GLU A 57 -13.67 -3.17 15.37
N ASN A 58 -14.27 -3.03 16.55
CA ASN A 58 -14.01 -1.94 17.49
C ASN A 58 -14.09 -0.54 16.84
N ASP A 59 -15.19 -0.28 16.12
CA ASP A 59 -15.47 0.99 15.42
C ASP A 59 -14.43 1.39 14.36
N ASN A 60 -13.68 0.43 13.83
CA ASN A 60 -12.73 0.63 12.73
C ASN A 60 -13.11 -0.28 11.55
N LYS A 61 -13.34 0.30 10.37
CA LYS A 61 -13.60 -0.45 9.15
C LYS A 61 -12.30 -0.75 8.43
N PHE A 62 -12.22 -1.94 7.84
CA PHE A 62 -11.03 -2.33 7.09
C PHE A 62 -11.36 -3.38 6.03
N GLY A 63 -10.45 -3.54 5.06
CA GLY A 63 -10.55 -4.58 4.06
C GLY A 63 -10.13 -5.93 4.63
N GLN A 64 -10.95 -6.97 4.49
CA GLN A 64 -10.67 -8.32 4.94
C GLN A 64 -10.82 -9.34 3.82
N SER A 65 -9.85 -10.24 3.72
CA SER A 65 -9.86 -11.38 2.80
C SER A 65 -10.68 -12.57 3.32
N SER A 66 -11.02 -13.48 2.41
CA SER A 66 -11.33 -14.88 2.76
C SER A 66 -10.10 -15.63 3.28
N ASP A 67 -10.31 -16.77 3.91
CA ASP A 67 -9.27 -17.65 4.45
C ASP A 67 -8.65 -18.62 3.42
N GLN A 68 -9.09 -18.57 2.16
CA GLN A 68 -8.57 -19.44 1.10
C GLN A 68 -7.06 -19.28 0.85
N GLN A 69 -6.42 -20.33 0.33
CA GLN A 69 -5.02 -20.28 -0.07
C GLN A 69 -4.76 -19.24 -1.17
N LYS A 70 -3.54 -18.66 -1.21
CA LYS A 70 -3.06 -17.74 -2.25
C LYS A 70 -4.01 -16.56 -2.50
N VAL A 71 -4.13 -15.68 -1.51
CA VAL A 71 -4.91 -14.45 -1.63
C VAL A 71 -4.03 -13.30 -2.09
N PHE A 72 -4.58 -12.52 -3.01
CA PHE A 72 -4.00 -11.34 -3.60
C PHE A 72 -4.95 -10.15 -3.41
N LEU A 73 -4.38 -8.99 -3.14
CA LEU A 73 -5.04 -7.70 -3.30
C LEU A 73 -4.13 -6.83 -4.16
N VAL A 74 -4.62 -6.40 -5.32
CA VAL A 74 -3.81 -5.67 -6.30
C VAL A 74 -4.52 -4.37 -6.67
N LYS A 75 -3.76 -3.28 -6.72
CA LYS A 75 -4.21 -2.04 -7.33
C LYS A 75 -3.15 -1.55 -8.31
N THR A 76 -3.59 -1.13 -9.49
CA THR A 76 -2.72 -0.63 -10.55
C THR A 76 -2.97 0.85 -10.75
N PHE A 77 -1.89 1.59 -10.96
CA PHE A 77 -1.86 3.03 -11.20
C PHE A 77 -1.06 3.33 -12.46
N ASP A 78 -1.45 4.37 -13.17
CA ASP A 78 -0.62 5.00 -14.19
C ASP A 78 0.11 6.18 -13.50
N LEU A 79 1.43 6.05 -13.30
CA LEU A 79 2.26 6.98 -12.54
C LEU A 79 3.23 7.75 -13.45
N GLU A 80 3.72 8.89 -12.98
CA GLU A 80 4.65 9.74 -13.73
C GLU A 80 6.06 9.16 -13.71
N ALA A 81 6.67 9.01 -14.88
CA ALA A 81 8.06 8.57 -14.97
C ALA A 81 9.02 9.62 -14.38
N GLY A 82 10.07 9.15 -13.70
CA GLY A 82 11.02 9.99 -12.97
C GLY A 82 10.54 10.48 -11.60
N ALA A 83 9.24 10.40 -11.31
CA ALA A 83 8.72 10.76 -9.99
C ALA A 83 8.94 9.65 -8.96
N THR A 84 9.17 10.06 -7.71
CA THR A 84 9.28 9.16 -6.56
C THR A 84 7.95 9.08 -5.83
N TYR A 85 7.57 7.88 -5.43
CA TYR A 85 6.36 7.60 -4.68
C TYR A 85 6.68 6.79 -3.43
N ARG A 86 5.81 6.93 -2.43
CA ARG A 86 5.76 6.11 -1.22
C ARG A 86 4.42 5.41 -1.17
N TRP A 87 4.45 4.07 -1.11
CA TRP A 87 3.29 3.27 -0.76
C TRP A 87 3.40 2.82 0.70
N SER A 88 2.40 3.12 1.51
CA SER A 88 2.24 2.60 2.87
C SER A 88 0.92 1.86 3.03
N VAL A 89 0.90 0.83 3.87
CA VAL A 89 -0.31 0.08 4.20
C VAL A 89 -0.14 -0.64 5.54
N ASP A 90 -1.23 -0.74 6.29
CA ASP A 90 -1.31 -1.53 7.51
C ASP A 90 -1.90 -2.90 7.22
N THR A 91 -1.31 -3.93 7.82
CA THR A 91 -1.70 -5.32 7.60
C THR A 91 -1.86 -6.07 8.92
N LYS A 92 -2.86 -6.93 8.98
CA LYS A 92 -3.11 -7.81 10.12
C LYS A 92 -3.46 -9.19 9.59
N VAL A 93 -2.91 -10.24 10.20
CA VAL A 93 -3.26 -11.63 9.83
C VAL A 93 -3.73 -12.40 11.05
N VAL A 94 -4.86 -13.08 10.91
CA VAL A 94 -5.46 -13.90 11.96
C VAL A 94 -5.31 -15.37 11.57
N ASN A 95 -4.52 -16.10 12.35
CA ASN A 95 -4.40 -17.56 12.29
C ASN A 95 -3.74 -18.07 13.57
N ASN A 96 -4.35 -19.05 14.25
CA ASN A 96 -3.83 -19.61 15.51
C ASN A 96 -2.89 -20.83 15.32
N GLY A 97 -2.57 -21.19 14.09
CA GLY A 97 -1.59 -22.23 13.78
C GLY A 97 -0.15 -21.71 13.77
N HIS A 98 0.72 -22.47 13.09
CA HIS A 98 2.14 -22.13 12.93
C HIS A 98 2.37 -20.71 12.38
N GLY A 99 3.43 -20.07 12.87
CA GLY A 99 3.80 -18.68 12.56
C GLY A 99 3.84 -18.36 11.07
N TRP A 100 4.53 -19.20 10.28
CA TRP A 100 4.65 -19.07 8.83
C TRP A 100 3.31 -18.93 8.09
N LYS A 101 2.20 -19.44 8.63
CA LYS A 101 0.89 -19.29 7.98
C LYS A 101 0.43 -17.83 7.93
N ARG A 102 0.99 -16.97 8.78
CA ARG A 102 0.69 -15.54 8.81
C ARG A 102 1.65 -14.71 7.96
N SER A 103 2.69 -15.33 7.40
CA SER A 103 3.63 -14.64 6.52
C SER A 103 2.93 -14.17 5.24
N HIS A 104 3.28 -12.96 4.83
CA HIS A 104 2.75 -12.33 3.64
C HIS A 104 3.75 -11.33 3.08
N THR A 105 3.52 -10.89 1.85
CA THR A 105 4.46 -10.03 1.13
C THR A 105 3.76 -8.85 0.49
N LEU A 106 4.45 -7.73 0.42
CA LEU A 106 4.08 -6.56 -0.36
C LEU A 106 5.06 -6.43 -1.52
N THR A 107 4.57 -6.11 -2.71
CA THR A 107 5.42 -5.97 -3.90
C THR A 107 4.95 -4.82 -4.76
N VAL A 108 5.89 -4.00 -5.20
CA VAL A 108 5.69 -2.96 -6.21
C VAL A 108 6.33 -3.43 -7.50
N THR A 109 5.53 -3.56 -8.56
CA THR A 109 5.99 -3.97 -9.89
C THR A 109 5.44 -3.07 -10.96
N ALA A 110 6.11 -2.99 -12.11
CA ALA A 110 5.50 -2.48 -13.32
C ALA A 110 5.57 -3.52 -14.42
N LYS A 111 4.50 -3.60 -15.19
CA LYS A 111 4.51 -4.31 -16.46
C LYS A 111 4.98 -3.32 -17.53
N GLY A 112 6.04 -3.64 -18.25
CA GLY A 112 6.30 -2.99 -19.53
C GLY A 112 6.03 -3.93 -20.69
N ASP A 113 6.26 -3.44 -21.90
CA ASP A 113 5.91 -4.17 -23.13
C ASP A 113 6.70 -5.48 -23.30
N ASN A 114 7.95 -5.52 -22.82
CA ASN A 114 8.89 -6.64 -23.02
C ASN A 114 9.35 -7.33 -21.73
N ASP A 115 9.19 -6.73 -20.56
CA ASP A 115 9.52 -7.35 -19.27
C ASP A 115 8.73 -6.75 -18.10
N ASN A 116 8.73 -7.48 -16.98
CA ASN A 116 8.24 -7.01 -15.69
C ASN A 116 9.41 -6.45 -14.88
N HIS A 117 9.23 -5.26 -14.30
CA HIS A 117 10.17 -4.66 -13.37
C HIS A 117 9.64 -4.76 -11.93
N LYS A 118 10.53 -4.99 -10.97
CA LYS A 118 10.21 -5.02 -9.53
C LYS A 118 10.91 -3.86 -8.84
N TYR A 119 10.12 -2.88 -8.41
CA TYR A 119 10.59 -1.69 -7.71
C TYR A 119 10.95 -1.96 -6.26
N GLY A 120 10.16 -2.79 -5.58
CA GLY A 120 10.32 -3.00 -4.16
C GLY A 120 9.56 -4.20 -3.63
N PHE A 121 9.97 -4.64 -2.45
CA PHE A 121 9.41 -5.81 -1.79
C PHE A 121 9.63 -5.77 -0.30
N VAL A 122 8.60 -6.15 0.44
CA VAL A 122 8.64 -6.37 1.88
C VAL A 122 8.09 -7.77 2.14
N SER A 123 8.80 -8.55 2.96
CA SER A 123 8.25 -9.75 3.59
C SER A 123 7.91 -9.42 5.03
N VAL A 124 6.71 -9.77 5.47
CA VAL A 124 6.31 -9.71 6.87
C VAL A 124 6.28 -11.16 7.36
N ASP A 125 7.36 -11.58 8.00
CA ASP A 125 7.57 -12.97 8.38
C ASP A 125 7.00 -13.27 9.77
N GLU A 126 6.13 -14.27 9.84
CA GLU A 126 5.52 -14.78 11.08
C GLU A 126 4.96 -13.69 12.04
N PRO A 127 4.20 -12.68 11.55
CA PRO A 127 3.69 -11.63 12.43
C PRO A 127 2.82 -12.20 13.55
N THR A 128 2.74 -11.51 14.68
CA THR A 128 1.84 -11.91 15.78
C THR A 128 0.39 -11.93 15.29
N SER A 129 -0.34 -13.01 15.60
CA SER A 129 -1.75 -13.15 15.20
C SER A 129 -2.59 -11.99 15.75
N ASN A 130 -3.48 -11.46 14.92
CA ASN A 130 -4.37 -10.35 15.26
C ASN A 130 -3.64 -9.08 15.73
N LYS A 131 -2.43 -8.81 15.22
CA LYS A 131 -1.71 -7.55 15.41
C LYS A 131 -1.50 -6.84 14.08
N TRP A 132 -1.72 -5.53 14.09
CA TRP A 132 -1.44 -4.66 12.95
C TRP A 132 0.07 -4.42 12.80
N ASN A 133 0.54 -4.41 11.56
CA ASN A 133 1.91 -4.12 11.16
C ASN A 133 1.88 -3.14 9.99
N SER A 134 2.62 -2.04 10.10
CA SER A 134 2.77 -1.07 9.02
C SER A 134 3.93 -1.46 8.11
N SER A 135 3.73 -1.32 6.81
CA SER A 135 4.79 -1.54 5.81
C SER A 135 4.82 -0.38 4.83
N THR A 136 6.03 -0.02 4.39
CA THR A 136 6.26 1.08 3.45
C THR A 136 7.25 0.66 2.38
N ILE A 137 6.99 1.06 1.12
CA ILE A 137 7.91 0.91 -0.02
C ILE A 137 8.00 2.27 -0.72
N GLU A 138 9.21 2.82 -0.80
CA GLU A 138 9.53 3.97 -1.64
C GLU A 138 10.14 3.51 -2.96
N PHE A 139 9.76 4.14 -4.07
CA PHE A 139 10.25 3.79 -5.39
C PHE A 139 10.17 4.96 -6.37
N THR A 140 11.11 5.03 -7.32
CA THR A 140 11.09 5.99 -8.42
C THR A 140 10.67 5.29 -9.70
N VAL A 141 9.67 5.84 -10.39
CA VAL A 141 9.10 5.24 -11.60
C VAL A 141 10.07 5.42 -12.77
N LEU A 142 10.26 4.35 -13.55
CA LEU A 142 11.16 4.36 -14.70
C LEU A 142 10.38 4.70 -15.97
N ASP A 143 11.07 5.29 -16.94
CA ASP A 143 10.51 5.49 -18.29
C ASP A 143 10.04 4.15 -18.88
N GLY A 144 8.86 4.17 -19.51
CA GLY A 144 8.24 2.97 -20.08
C GLY A 144 7.71 1.96 -19.05
N LYS A 145 7.75 2.28 -17.74
CA LYS A 145 7.27 1.45 -16.63
C LYS A 145 6.24 2.16 -15.74
N THR A 146 5.46 3.05 -16.34
CA THR A 146 4.50 3.91 -15.66
C THR A 146 3.26 3.18 -15.12
N LYS A 147 2.94 2.01 -15.68
CA LYS A 147 1.83 1.17 -15.20
C LYS A 147 2.26 0.30 -14.03
N VAL A 148 2.17 0.86 -12.82
CA VAL A 148 2.66 0.27 -11.57
C VAL A 148 1.54 -0.47 -10.85
N SER A 149 1.79 -1.71 -10.45
CA SER A 149 0.92 -2.53 -9.61
C SER A 149 1.51 -2.68 -8.21
N LEU A 150 0.69 -2.33 -7.23
CA LEU A 150 0.92 -2.51 -5.80
C LEU A 150 0.16 -3.75 -5.36
N GLN A 151 0.90 -4.80 -4.98
CA GLN A 151 0.36 -6.12 -4.67
C GLN A 151 0.63 -6.50 -3.23
N ILE A 152 -0.42 -6.97 -2.55
CA ILE A 152 -0.32 -7.69 -1.28
C ILE A 152 -0.63 -9.16 -1.56
N PHE A 153 0.19 -10.07 -1.06
CA PHE A 153 0.04 -11.50 -1.25
C PHE A 153 0.24 -12.28 0.04
N ARG A 154 -0.69 -13.20 0.33
CA ARG A 154 -0.61 -14.15 1.44
C ARG A 154 -0.79 -15.56 0.91
N PHE A 155 0.14 -16.47 1.20
CA PHE A 155 0.10 -17.82 0.64
C PHE A 155 -0.86 -18.75 1.40
N ALA A 156 -0.75 -18.82 2.73
CA ALA A 156 -1.34 -19.91 3.51
C ALA A 156 -2.88 -19.96 3.47
N GLU A 157 -3.40 -21.17 3.54
CA GLU A 157 -4.82 -21.46 3.76
C GLU A 157 -5.18 -21.40 5.25
N GLY A 158 -6.43 -21.02 5.54
CA GLY A 158 -6.97 -20.85 6.89
C GLY A 158 -6.54 -19.55 7.55
N ALA A 159 -5.82 -18.67 6.85
CA ALA A 159 -5.34 -17.40 7.37
C ALA A 159 -6.10 -16.23 6.74
N ILE A 160 -6.76 -15.45 7.60
CA ILE A 160 -7.50 -14.25 7.19
C ILE A 160 -6.57 -13.06 7.29
N MET A 161 -6.37 -12.38 6.17
CA MET A 161 -5.62 -11.13 6.10
C MET A 161 -6.57 -9.94 6.07
N ALA A 162 -6.22 -8.90 6.82
CA ALA A 162 -6.84 -7.59 6.83
C ALA A 162 -5.84 -6.52 6.35
N VAL A 163 -6.37 -5.47 5.73
CA VAL A 163 -5.63 -4.32 5.22
C VAL A 163 -6.36 -3.04 5.59
N ASP A 164 -5.59 -2.01 5.93
CA ASP A 164 -6.10 -0.69 6.27
C ASP A 164 -5.08 0.40 5.91
N ASN A 165 -5.47 1.68 5.96
CA ASN A 165 -4.62 2.84 5.72
C ASN A 165 -3.77 2.71 4.43
N TYR A 166 -4.39 2.23 3.35
CA TYR A 166 -3.71 2.01 2.08
C TYR A 166 -3.47 3.35 1.40
N LYS A 167 -2.22 3.80 1.34
CA LYS A 167 -1.86 5.14 0.87
C LYS A 167 -0.73 5.13 -0.14
N LEU A 168 -0.92 5.82 -1.26
CA LEU A 168 0.11 6.12 -2.24
C LEU A 168 0.30 7.63 -2.31
N THR A 169 1.52 8.10 -2.10
CA THR A 169 1.88 9.52 -2.08
C THR A 169 3.03 9.77 -3.04
N LYS A 170 2.95 10.83 -3.84
CA LYS A 170 4.06 11.34 -4.64
C LYS A 170 4.93 12.23 -3.74
N LEU A 171 6.24 11.99 -3.74
CA LEU A 171 7.22 12.66 -2.87
C LEU A 171 7.87 13.86 -3.54
#